data_AF-A0A1J4A097-F1
#
_entry.id   AF-A0A1J4A097-F1
#
_cell.length_a   1.000
_cell.length_b   1.000
_cell.length_c   1.000
_cell.angle_alpha   90.00
_cell.angle_beta   90.00
_cell.angle_gamma   90.00
#
_symmetry.space_group_name_H-M   'P 1'
#
loop_
_entity.id
_entity.type
_entity.pdbx_description
1 polymer ?
#
loop_
_entity_poly.entity_id
_entity_poly.type
_entity_poly.pdbx_seq_one_letter_code
_entity_poly.pdbx_strand_id
1 'polypeptide(L)' 'MKNPDKIQNVVKLLSSLGVNIKKTKSRLDIINTLPTSNKVSHELK' A
#
# COMPACT_ATOMS: atom_id res chain seq x y z
N MET A 1 -19.99 9.50 1.40
CA MET A 1 -19.96 8.02 1.51
C MET A 1 -18.49 7.58 1.44
N LYS A 2 -17.93 7.03 2.52
CA LYS A 2 -16.56 6.49 2.51
C LYS A 2 -16.59 5.22 1.64
N ASN A 3 -16.08 5.28 0.41
CA ASN A 3 -16.15 4.17 -0.55
C ASN A 3 -15.39 2.94 -0.03
N PRO A 4 -16.08 1.93 0.52
CA PRO A 4 -15.44 0.79 1.18
C PRO A 4 -14.64 -0.05 0.17
N ASP A 5 -15.06 -0.07 -1.09
CA ASP A 5 -14.46 -0.84 -2.18
C ASP A 5 -13.02 -0.38 -2.47
N LYS A 6 -12.78 0.93 -2.44
CA LYS A 6 -11.42 1.48 -2.65
C LYS A 6 -10.47 1.04 -1.54
N ILE A 7 -10.93 0.99 -0.30
CA ILE A 7 -10.11 0.55 0.84
C ILE A 7 -9.82 -0.95 0.73
N GLN A 8 -10.83 -1.75 0.38
CA GLN A 8 -10.65 -3.19 0.19
C GLN A 8 -9.67 -3.50 -0.93
N ASN A 9 -9.71 -2.76 -2.04
CA ASN A 9 -8.78 -2.94 -3.16
C ASN A 9 -7.34 -2.63 -2.76
N VAL A 10 -7.11 -1.55 -2.01
CA VAL A 10 -5.78 -1.21 -1.50
C VAL A 10 -5.28 -2.25 -0.50
N VAL A 11 -6.13 -2.71 0.41
CA VAL A 11 -5.78 -3.79 1.36
C VAL A 11 -5.42 -5.08 0.62
N LYS A 12 -6.20 -5.48 -0.39
CA LYS A 12 -5.89 -6.67 -1.22
C LYS A 12 -4.54 -6.54 -1.91
N LEU A 13 -4.30 -5.41 -2.59
CA LEU A 13 -3.04 -5.16 -3.30
C LEU A 13 -1.82 -5.25 -2.39
N LEU A 14 -1.87 -4.55 -1.27
CA LEU A 14 -0.76 -4.50 -0.33
C LEU A 14 -0.53 -5.86 0.37
N SER A 15 -1.59 -6.62 0.65
CA SER A 15 -1.47 -8.00 1.17
C SER A 15 -0.79 -8.91 0.14
N SER A 16 -1.11 -8.77 -1.16
CA SER A 16 -0.43 -9.51 -2.24
C SER A 16 1.05 -9.16 -2.37
N LEU A 17 1.47 -7.97 -1.92
CA LEU A 17 2.88 -7.56 -1.85
C LEU A 17 3.60 -8.10 -0.59
N GLY A 18 2.95 -8.95 0.21
CA GLY A 18 3.51 -9.53 1.42
C GLY A 18 3.46 -8.61 2.64
N VAL A 19 2.71 -7.49 2.58
CA VAL A 19 2.59 -6.55 3.70
C VAL A 19 1.53 -7.01 4.68
N ASN A 20 1.89 -7.03 5.98
CA ASN A 20 0.98 -7.41 7.04
C ASN A 20 0.06 -6.22 7.46
N ILE A 21 -1.14 -6.16 6.88
CA ILE A 21 -2.08 -5.04 7.03
C ILE A 21 -3.22 -5.40 7.96
N LYS A 22 -3.45 -4.55 8.97
CA LYS A 22 -4.67 -4.59 9.79
C LYS A 22 -5.59 -3.44 9.33
N LYS A 23 -6.92 -3.63 9.40
CA LYS A 23 -7.93 -2.66 8.90
C LYS A 23 -7.81 -1.24 9.46
N THR A 24 -7.11 -1.05 10.58
CA THR A 24 -6.94 0.23 11.29
C THR A 24 -5.53 0.82 11.23
N LYS A 25 -4.59 0.22 10.48
CA LYS A 25 -3.22 0.78 10.36
C LYS A 25 -3.21 2.07 9.56
N SER A 26 -2.34 3.01 9.95
CA SER A 26 -2.11 4.24 9.19
C SER A 26 -1.47 3.93 7.83
N ARG A 27 -1.78 4.74 6.83
CA ARG A 27 -1.11 4.66 5.51
C ARG A 27 0.41 4.83 5.63
N LEU A 28 0.86 5.67 6.56
CA LEU A 28 2.30 5.92 6.77
C LEU A 28 3.02 4.67 7.30
N ASP A 29 2.44 4.00 8.30
CA ASP A 29 2.98 2.74 8.83
C ASP A 29 3.02 1.65 7.78
N ILE A 30 1.99 1.61 6.91
CA ILE A 30 1.95 0.69 5.78
C ILE A 30 3.13 0.96 4.84
N ILE A 31 3.40 2.22 4.48
CA ILE A 31 4.49 2.60 3.57
C ILE A 31 5.86 2.16 4.13
N ASN A 32 6.08 2.34 5.43
CA ASN A 32 7.33 1.94 6.09
C ASN A 32 7.53 0.41 6.15
N THR A 33 6.46 -0.37 5.97
CA THR A 33 6.51 -1.84 5.91
C THR A 33 6.50 -2.39 4.48
N LEU A 34 6.37 -1.54 3.46
CA LEU A 34 6.48 -1.97 2.08
C LEU A 34 7.94 -2.36 1.82
N PRO A 35 8.19 -3.43 1.03
CA PRO A 35 9.53 -3.67 0.52
C PRO A 35 9.96 -2.40 -0.21
N THR A 36 11.13 -1.86 0.13
CA THR A 36 11.70 -0.71 -0.57
C THR A 36 11.73 -1.04 -2.04
N SER A 37 10.88 -0.37 -2.81
CA SER A 37 11.02 -0.33 -4.26
C SER A 37 12.40 0.28 -4.49
N ASN A 38 13.38 -0.54 -4.88
CA ASN A 38 14.67 -0.07 -5.37
C ASN A 38 14.35 1.09 -6.30
N LYS A 39 14.74 2.31 -5.91
CA LYS A 39 14.21 3.57 -6.46
C LYS A 39 13.98 3.40 -7.95
N VAL A 40 12.72 3.24 -8.35
CA VAL A 40 12.37 3.42 -9.76
C VAL A 40 12.57 4.91 -9.95
N SER A 41 13.77 5.27 -10.40
CA SER A 41 14.05 6.56 -11.00
C SER A 41 13.16 6.60 -12.22
N HIS A 42 11.94 7.06 -12.03
CA HIS A 42 11.10 7.49 -13.11
C HIS A 42 11.79 8.76 -13.64
N GLU A 43 12.83 8.58 -14.47
CA GLU A 43 13.09 9.58 -15.48
C GLU A 43 11.81 9.63 -16.31
N LEU A 44 11.05 10.70 -16.09
CA LEU A 44 9.98 11.12 -16.97
C LEU A 44 10.65 11.44 -18.29
N LYS A 45 10.67 10.47 -19.21
CA LYS A 45 11.01 10.69 -20.61
C LYS A 45 9.78 11.16 -21.37
#